data_AF-A0A397D3U9-F1
#
_entry.id   AF-A0A397D3U9-F1
#
_cell.length_a   1.000
_cell.length_b   1.000
_cell.length_c   1.000
_cell.angle_alpha   90.00
_cell.angle_beta   90.00
_cell.angle_gamma   90.00
#
_symmetry.space_group_name_H-M   'P 1'
#
loop_
_entity.id
_entity.type
_entity.pdbx_description
1 polymer ?
#
loop_
_entity_poly.entity_id
_entity_poly.type
_entity_poly.pdbx_seq_one_letter_code
_entity_poly.pdbx_strand_id
1 'polypeptide(L)'
;MKARTAGIFAIGLIIRLACVLWAEYQDRTMPVKYTDVDYDVYTDASREILQGNSPFDRTTYRYTPILAYMLLPNVYLHEAWGKLLFVASDMIVGYGTNSGFAMGLVAFLPQFLTLFNISLRCGKDIMHAQFLLTMAFVVFNKVCTAQ
;
A
#
# COMPACT_ATOMS: atom_id res chain seq x y z
N MET A 1 -1.24 -26.39 -18.75
CA MET A 1 -1.02 -25.54 -17.56
C MET A 1 -0.86 -24.05 -17.90
N LYS A 2 -0.05 -23.64 -18.90
CA LYS A 2 0.20 -22.21 -19.20
C LYS A 2 -1.02 -21.37 -19.68
N ALA A 3 -1.90 -21.92 -20.52
CA ALA A 3 -2.99 -21.15 -21.13
C ALA A 3 -4.07 -20.71 -20.12
N ARG A 4 -4.42 -21.57 -19.14
CA ARG A 4 -5.41 -21.25 -18.10
C ARG A 4 -4.90 -20.14 -17.18
N THR A 5 -3.64 -20.21 -16.75
CA THR A 5 -3.00 -19.18 -15.93
C THR A 5 -2.92 -17.86 -16.69
N ALA A 6 -2.46 -17.88 -17.94
CA ALA A 6 -2.42 -16.68 -18.79
C ALA A 6 -3.81 -16.03 -18.95
N GLY A 7 -4.86 -16.83 -19.12
CA GLY A 7 -6.24 -16.33 -19.18
C GLY A 7 -6.69 -15.62 -17.89
N ILE A 8 -6.34 -16.16 -16.71
CA ILE A 8 -6.66 -15.54 -15.42
C ILE A 8 -5.96 -14.19 -15.26
N PHE A 9 -4.66 -14.12 -15.60
CA PHE A 9 -3.92 -12.85 -15.55
C PHE A 9 -4.42 -11.83 -16.57
N ALA A 10 -4.78 -12.26 -17.78
CA ALA A 10 -5.35 -11.37 -18.79
C ALA A 10 -6.69 -10.77 -18.34
N ILE A 11 -7.59 -11.60 -17.80
CA ILE A 11 -8.86 -11.12 -17.22
C ILE A 11 -8.59 -10.18 -16.06
N GLY A 12 -7.67 -10.54 -15.16
CA GLY A 12 -7.28 -9.71 -14.02
C GLY A 12 -6.71 -8.34 -14.43
N LEU A 13 -5.92 -8.29 -15.51
CA LEU A 13 -5.38 -7.06 -16.07
C LEU A 13 -6.49 -6.20 -16.68
N ILE A 14 -7.40 -6.79 -17.47
CA ILE A 14 -8.54 -6.08 -18.08
C ILE A 14 -9.39 -5.41 -17.01
N ILE A 15 -9.74 -6.14 -15.94
CA ILE A 15 -10.55 -5.60 -14.83
C ILE A 15 -9.82 -4.43 -14.16
N ARG A 16 -8.51 -4.57 -13.87
CA ARG A 16 -7.72 -3.49 -13.26
C ARG A 16 -7.67 -2.25 -14.13
N LEU A 17 -7.43 -2.40 -15.43
CA LEU A 17 -7.41 -1.27 -16.37
C LEU A 17 -8.80 -0.60 -16.47
N ALA A 18 -9.87 -1.39 -16.47
CA ALA A 18 -11.23 -0.85 -16.42
C ALA A 18 -11.48 -0.05 -15.13
N CYS A 19 -11.01 -0.54 -13.98
CA CYS A 19 -11.07 0.19 -12.72
C CYS A 19 -10.23 1.48 -12.74
N VAL A 20 -9.05 1.50 -13.37
CA VAL A 20 -8.24 2.72 -13.52
C VAL A 20 -8.95 3.76 -14.37
N LEU A 21 -9.57 3.34 -15.49
CA LEU A 21 -10.37 4.23 -16.33
C LEU A 21 -11.60 4.76 -15.59
N TRP A 22 -12.29 3.90 -14.84
CA TRP A 22 -13.41 4.31 -14.00
C TRP A 22 -12.97 5.30 -12.91
N ALA A 23 -11.86 5.03 -12.22
CA ALA A 23 -11.31 5.90 -11.21
C ALA A 23 -11.06 7.29 -11.78
N GLU A 24 -10.43 7.38 -12.95
CA GLU A 24 -10.16 8.66 -13.61
C GLU A 24 -11.43 9.42 -13.97
N TYR A 25 -12.47 8.72 -14.43
CA TYR A 25 -13.77 9.31 -14.72
C TYR A 25 -14.45 9.83 -13.44
N GLN A 26 -14.51 9.00 -12.40
CA GLN A 26 -15.14 9.34 -11.13
C GLN A 26 -14.42 10.50 -10.43
N ASP A 27 -13.09 10.45 -10.38
CA ASP A 27 -12.26 11.49 -9.75
C ASP A 27 -12.46 12.87 -10.41
N ARG A 28 -12.80 12.92 -11.71
CA ARG A 28 -13.03 14.18 -12.43
C ARG A 28 -14.47 14.69 -12.31
N THR A 29 -15.45 13.80 -12.16
CA THR A 29 -16.88 14.14 -12.31
C THR A 29 -17.66 14.16 -11.00
N MET A 30 -17.19 13.44 -9.99
CA MET A 30 -17.91 13.26 -8.72
C MET A 30 -17.22 14.00 -7.56
N PRO A 31 -18.00 14.40 -6.55
CA PRO A 31 -17.44 15.00 -5.33
C PRO A 31 -16.66 13.98 -4.50
N VAL A 32 -17.11 12.71 -4.48
CA VAL A 32 -16.43 11.62 -3.77
C VAL A 32 -15.43 10.96 -4.71
N LYS A 33 -14.15 11.07 -4.38
CA LYS A 33 -13.05 10.50 -5.16
C LYS A 33 -13.04 8.98 -5.02
N TYR A 34 -12.68 8.30 -6.11
CA TYR A 34 -12.38 6.88 -6.12
C TYR A 34 -10.94 6.65 -5.63
N THR A 35 -10.01 7.51 -6.04
CA THR A 35 -8.61 7.43 -5.64
C THR A 35 -8.42 7.93 -4.20
N ASP A 36 -7.63 7.20 -3.42
CA ASP A 36 -7.31 7.53 -2.03
C ASP A 36 -6.42 8.79 -1.94
N VAL A 37 -6.57 9.56 -0.86
CA VAL A 37 -5.83 10.82 -0.62
C VAL A 37 -4.32 10.60 -0.59
N ASP A 38 -3.87 9.40 -0.20
CA ASP A 38 -2.47 9.03 -0.20
C ASP A 38 -1.84 9.13 -1.61
N TYR A 39 -2.63 8.92 -2.68
CA TYR A 39 -2.15 9.07 -4.05
C TYR A 39 -1.70 10.50 -4.37
N ASP A 40 -2.46 11.47 -3.85
CA ASP A 40 -2.14 12.88 -4.00
C ASP A 40 -0.93 13.25 -3.15
N VAL A 41 -0.81 12.69 -1.94
CA VAL A 41 0.37 12.86 -1.07
C VAL A 41 1.64 12.35 -1.76
N TYR A 42 1.58 11.20 -2.45
CA TYR A 42 2.74 10.70 -3.21
C TYR A 42 3.10 11.62 -4.38
N THR A 43 2.09 12.11 -5.09
CA THR A 43 2.26 12.97 -6.25
C THR A 43 2.80 14.34 -5.84
N ASP A 44 2.35 14.87 -4.70
CA ASP A 44 2.88 16.10 -4.10
C ASP A 44 4.34 15.95 -3.67
N ALA A 45 4.71 14.85 -3.01
CA ALA A 45 6.11 14.59 -2.69
C ALA A 45 6.99 14.46 -3.95
N SER A 46 6.43 13.94 -5.04
CA SER A 46 7.11 13.90 -6.34
C SER A 46 7.29 15.31 -6.93
N ARG A 47 6.34 16.24 -6.70
CA ARG A 47 6.48 17.66 -7.07
C ARG A 47 7.58 18.37 -6.26
N GLU A 48 7.76 18.03 -4.99
CA GLU A 48 8.86 18.56 -4.17
C GLU A 48 10.23 18.14 -4.73
N ILE A 49 10.39 16.87 -5.09
CA ILE A 49 11.62 16.36 -5.72
C ILE A 49 11.94 17.15 -7.01
N LEU A 50 10.92 17.48 -7.79
CA LEU A 50 11.05 18.28 -9.03
C LEU A 50 11.58 19.69 -8.78
N GLN A 51 11.26 20.26 -7.64
CA GLN A 51 11.71 21.58 -7.23
C GLN A 51 13.13 21.55 -6.63
N GLY A 52 13.73 20.36 -6.52
CA GLY A 52 15.03 20.15 -5.87
C GLY A 52 14.94 20.00 -4.35
N ASN A 53 13.72 19.90 -3.81
CA ASN A 53 13.46 19.73 -2.39
C ASN A 53 13.46 18.24 -1.99
N SER A 54 13.40 17.99 -0.69
CA SER A 54 13.22 16.65 -0.17
C SER A 54 11.75 16.21 -0.32
N PRO A 55 11.45 14.94 -0.63
CA PRO A 55 10.06 14.45 -0.61
C PRO A 55 9.41 14.57 0.76
N PHE A 56 10.20 14.65 1.84
CA PHE A 56 9.71 14.85 3.20
C PHE A 56 9.35 16.30 3.53
N ASP A 57 9.69 17.25 2.65
CA ASP A 57 9.23 18.63 2.81
C ASP A 57 7.72 18.73 2.60
N ARG A 58 7.11 17.72 1.95
CA ARG A 58 5.68 17.47 2.06
C ARG A 58 5.33 16.91 3.44
N THR A 59 4.70 17.73 4.27
CA THR A 59 4.38 17.47 5.69
C THR A 59 3.63 16.17 5.99
N THR A 60 2.80 15.67 5.07
CA THR A 60 2.02 14.42 5.24
C THR A 60 2.68 13.20 4.59
N TYR A 61 3.86 13.35 3.98
CA TYR A 61 4.56 12.26 3.30
C TYR A 61 5.32 11.38 4.30
N ARG A 62 4.86 10.14 4.45
CA ARG A 62 5.38 9.14 5.41
C ARG A 62 5.96 7.88 4.77
N TYR A 63 6.12 7.92 3.46
CA TYR A 63 6.46 6.74 2.66
C TYR A 63 7.93 6.74 2.28
N THR A 64 8.40 5.61 1.74
CA THR A 64 9.80 5.47 1.35
C THR A 64 10.12 6.45 0.21
N PRO A 65 11.23 7.22 0.28
CA PRO A 65 11.57 8.20 -0.76
C PRO A 65 11.58 7.64 -2.18
N ILE A 66 11.97 6.37 -2.32
CA ILE A 66 11.99 5.67 -3.61
C ILE A 66 10.61 5.64 -4.28
N LEU A 67 9.52 5.60 -3.51
CA LEU A 67 8.15 5.66 -4.04
C LEU A 67 7.88 7.01 -4.70
N ALA A 68 8.28 8.12 -4.08
CA ALA A 68 8.13 9.45 -4.69
C ALA A 68 8.98 9.56 -5.97
N TYR A 69 10.21 9.03 -5.99
CA TYR A 69 11.02 9.00 -7.21
C TYR A 69 10.38 8.19 -8.35
N MET A 70 9.76 7.05 -8.05
CA MET A 70 9.07 6.24 -9.06
C MET A 70 7.82 6.92 -9.63
N LEU A 71 7.24 7.86 -8.89
CA LEU A 71 6.04 8.60 -9.24
C LEU A 71 6.33 9.96 -9.88
N LEU A 72 7.60 10.32 -10.12
CA LEU A 72 7.94 11.52 -10.89
C LEU A 72 7.20 11.62 -12.23
N PRO A 73 7.00 10.54 -13.01
CA PRO A 73 6.24 10.63 -14.26
C PRO A 73 4.74 10.95 -14.06
N ASN A 74 4.18 10.87 -12.84
CA ASN A 74 2.85 11.41 -12.55
C ASN A 74 2.78 12.91 -12.85
N VAL A 75 3.86 13.64 -12.57
CA VAL A 75 3.92 15.09 -12.74
C VAL A 75 4.31 15.46 -14.16
N TYR A 76 5.25 14.74 -14.78
CA TYR A 76 5.76 15.08 -16.12
C TYR A 76 4.92 14.53 -17.28
N LEU A 77 4.27 13.38 -17.11
CA LEU A 77 3.58 12.69 -18.21
C LEU A 77 2.06 12.69 -18.02
N HIS A 78 1.59 12.02 -16.97
CA HIS A 78 0.16 11.89 -16.70
C HIS A 78 -0.10 11.37 -15.28
N GLU A 79 -1.09 11.91 -14.59
CA GLU A 79 -1.41 11.53 -13.20
C GLU A 79 -1.74 10.05 -13.03
N ALA A 80 -2.21 9.37 -14.07
CA ALA A 80 -2.49 7.92 -14.04
C ALA A 80 -1.23 7.01 -14.06
N TRP A 81 -0.02 7.55 -14.25
CA TRP A 81 1.20 6.73 -14.31
C TRP A 81 1.38 5.84 -13.07
N GLY A 82 1.19 6.40 -11.88
CA GLY A 82 1.29 5.67 -10.62
C GLY A 82 0.23 4.58 -10.47
N LYS A 83 -1.00 4.84 -10.93
CA LYS A 83 -2.07 3.84 -11.01
C LYS A 83 -1.61 2.64 -11.85
N LEU A 84 -0.96 2.89 -13.00
CA LEU A 84 -0.43 1.84 -13.86
C LEU A 84 0.78 1.11 -13.25
N LEU A 85 1.67 1.84 -12.57
CA LEU A 85 2.80 1.27 -11.83
C LEU A 85 2.32 0.28 -10.76
N PHE A 86 1.27 0.63 -10.02
CA PHE A 86 0.66 -0.24 -9.01
C PHE A 86 0.02 -1.47 -9.62
N VAL A 87 -0.71 -1.32 -10.74
CA VAL A 87 -1.26 -2.46 -11.49
C VAL A 87 -0.14 -3.39 -11.98
N ALA A 88 0.95 -2.86 -12.51
CA ALA A 88 2.09 -3.65 -12.96
C ALA A 88 2.74 -4.41 -11.79
N SER A 89 2.93 -3.72 -10.67
CA SER A 89 3.52 -4.31 -9.46
C SER A 89 2.67 -5.46 -8.90
N ASP A 90 1.35 -5.26 -8.85
CA ASP A 90 0.40 -6.31 -8.42
C ASP A 90 0.42 -7.53 -9.36
N MET A 91 0.57 -7.32 -10.68
CA MET A 91 0.70 -8.41 -11.63
C MET A 91 2.01 -9.19 -11.49
N ILE A 92 3.12 -8.51 -11.21
CA ILE A 92 4.41 -9.16 -10.94
C ILE A 92 4.32 -10.02 -9.69
N VAL A 93 3.77 -9.48 -8.60
CA VAL A 93 3.61 -10.21 -7.33
C VAL A 93 2.65 -11.38 -7.50
N GLY A 94 1.53 -11.17 -8.19
CA GLY A 94 0.56 -12.21 -8.49
C GLY A 94 1.17 -13.36 -9.29
N TYR A 95 1.99 -13.06 -10.29
CA TYR A 95 2.64 -14.08 -11.12
C TYR A 95 3.72 -14.87 -10.36
N GLY A 96 4.49 -14.20 -9.50
CA GLY A 96 5.54 -14.83 -8.70
C GLY A 96 5.03 -15.69 -7.54
N THR A 97 3.76 -15.53 -7.13
CA THR A 97 3.23 -16.15 -5.91
C THR A 97 2.33 -17.34 -6.23
N ASN A 98 2.83 -18.56 -5.98
CA ASN A 98 2.04 -19.79 -6.15
C ASN A 98 1.05 -20.06 -5.00
N SER A 99 1.19 -19.38 -3.85
CA SER A 99 0.43 -19.66 -2.61
C SER A 99 -0.01 -18.38 -1.90
N GLY A 100 -0.79 -17.52 -2.59
CA GLY A 100 -1.21 -16.21 -2.04
C GLY A 100 -1.91 -16.28 -0.67
N PHE A 101 -2.71 -17.33 -0.44
CA PHE A 101 -3.37 -17.55 0.85
C PHE A 101 -2.38 -17.88 1.98
N ALA A 102 -1.40 -18.75 1.72
CA ALA A 102 -0.38 -19.09 2.72
C ALA A 102 0.49 -17.88 3.04
N MET A 103 0.86 -17.08 2.03
CA MET A 103 1.62 -15.85 2.23
C MET A 103 0.85 -14.84 3.11
N GLY A 104 -0.47 -14.74 2.89
CA GLY A 104 -1.37 -13.94 3.72
C GLY A 104 -1.33 -14.35 5.18
N LEU A 105 -1.42 -15.65 5.49
CA LEU A 105 -1.31 -16.19 6.85
C LEU A 105 0.08 -15.96 7.46
N VAL A 106 1.14 -16.18 6.69
CA VAL A 106 2.52 -15.97 7.14
C VAL A 106 2.77 -14.51 7.51
N ALA A 107 2.15 -13.56 6.81
CA ALA A 107 2.29 -12.14 7.12
C ALA A 107 1.70 -11.74 8.49
N PHE A 108 0.80 -12.55 9.07
CA PHE A 108 0.28 -12.33 10.44
C PHE A 108 1.11 -13.02 11.53
N LEU A 109 2.03 -13.93 11.17
CA LEU A 109 2.84 -14.65 12.15
C LEU A 109 3.68 -13.74 13.05
N PRO A 110 4.37 -12.70 12.55
CA PRO A 110 5.14 -11.81 13.43
C PRO A 110 4.26 -11.15 14.49
N GLN A 111 3.09 -10.63 14.08
CA GLN A 111 2.13 -10.01 14.99
C GLN A 111 1.61 -11.01 16.03
N PHE A 112 1.19 -12.21 15.60
CA PHE A 112 0.68 -13.24 16.50
C PHE A 112 1.74 -13.70 17.51
N LEU A 113 2.97 -13.96 17.04
CA LEU A 113 4.06 -14.41 17.89
C LEU A 113 4.45 -13.36 18.93
N THR A 114 4.49 -12.08 18.58
CA THR A 114 4.81 -11.02 19.53
C THR A 114 3.73 -10.88 20.60
N LEU A 115 2.44 -10.88 20.21
CA LEU A 115 1.32 -10.81 21.15
C LEU A 115 1.32 -12.01 22.11
N PHE A 116 1.55 -13.21 21.57
CA PHE A 116 1.60 -14.44 22.36
C PHE A 116 2.78 -14.43 23.36
N ASN A 117 3.97 -13.99 22.94
CA ASN A 117 5.14 -13.88 23.81
C ASN A 117 4.95 -12.87 24.94
N ILE A 118 4.36 -11.69 24.65
CA ILE A 118 4.05 -10.68 25.68
C ILE A 118 3.06 -11.26 26.68
N SER A 119 2.02 -11.95 26.21
CA SER A 119 1.02 -12.58 27.10
C SER A 119 1.64 -13.61 28.04
N LEU A 120 2.56 -14.46 27.56
CA LEU A 120 3.20 -15.49 28.39
C LEU A 120 4.20 -14.91 29.40
N ARG A 121 4.97 -13.88 29.03
CA ARG A 121 6.03 -13.33 29.90
C ARG A 121 5.53 -12.27 30.86
N CYS A 122 4.60 -11.42 30.42
CA CYS A 122 4.16 -10.24 31.18
C CYS A 122 2.76 -10.39 31.79
N GLY A 123 2.04 -11.49 31.54
CA GLY A 123 0.65 -11.66 31.99
C GLY A 123 0.40 -11.62 33.51
N LYS A 124 1.46 -11.66 34.33
CA LYS A 124 1.36 -11.47 35.79
C LYS A 124 1.14 -10.01 36.18
N ASP A 125 1.61 -9.07 35.37
CA ASP A 125 1.41 -7.63 35.57
C ASP A 125 0.51 -7.11 34.44
N ILE A 126 -0.79 -7.06 34.73
CA ILE A 126 -1.83 -6.77 33.74
C ILE A 126 -1.63 -5.37 33.12
N MET A 127 -1.23 -4.37 33.91
CA MET A 127 -1.04 -3.01 33.44
C MET A 127 0.13 -2.92 32.45
N HIS A 128 1.27 -3.53 32.79
CA HIS A 128 2.42 -3.59 31.89
C HIS A 128 2.14 -4.45 30.64
N ALA A 129 1.43 -5.56 30.79
CA ALA A 129 1.05 -6.40 29.66
C ALA A 129 0.12 -5.68 28.67
N GLN A 130 -0.92 -4.99 29.17
CA GLN A 130 -1.83 -4.21 28.33
C GLN A 130 -1.09 -3.10 27.57
N PHE A 131 -0.20 -2.37 28.26
CA PHE A 131 0.63 -1.35 27.61
C PHE A 131 1.48 -1.90 26.47
N LEU A 132 2.18 -3.02 26.70
CA LEU A 132 3.01 -3.66 25.67
C LEU A 132 2.19 -4.26 24.53
N LEU A 133 1.02 -4.83 24.82
CA LEU A 133 0.09 -5.34 23.80
C LEU A 133 -0.44 -4.20 22.92
N THR A 134 -0.78 -3.05 23.49
CA THR A 134 -1.19 -1.86 22.72
C THR A 134 -0.07 -1.35 21.82
N MET A 135 1.16 -1.26 22.34
CA MET A 135 2.31 -0.85 21.52
C MET A 135 2.60 -1.82 20.39
N ALA A 136 2.59 -3.14 20.66
CA ALA A 136 2.76 -4.15 19.62
C ALA A 136 1.63 -4.08 18.59
N PHE A 137 0.39 -3.86 19.01
CA PHE A 137 -0.74 -3.68 18.10
C PHE A 137 -0.56 -2.46 17.19
N VAL A 138 -0.06 -1.33 17.70
CA VAL A 138 0.20 -0.13 16.89
C VAL A 138 1.34 -0.39 15.90
N VAL A 139 2.45 -0.98 16.34
CA VAL A 139 3.63 -1.26 15.49
C VAL A 139 3.29 -2.24 14.36
N PHE A 140 2.49 -3.27 14.64
CA PHE A 140 2.11 -4.28 13.66
C PHE A 140 0.78 -3.98 12.95
N ASN A 141 0.09 -2.90 13.31
CA ASN A 141 -1.06 -2.49 12.54
C ASN A 141 -0.58 -2.08 11.16
N LYS A 142 -1.07 -2.78 10.14
CA LYS A 142 -0.98 -2.32 8.74
C LYS A 142 -1.72 -1.00 8.52
N VAL A 143 -2.41 -0.52 9.54
CA VAL A 143 -3.07 0.77 9.59
C VAL A 143 -2.04 1.83 9.98
N CYS A 144 -1.43 2.47 8.99
CA CYS A 144 -0.95 3.83 9.15
C CYS A 144 -2.18 4.75 9.23
N THR A 145 -2.91 4.74 10.35
CA THR A 145 -3.89 5.80 10.62
C THR A 145 -3.09 7.05 10.94
N ALA A 146 -3.15 8.03 10.03
CA ALA A 146 -3.02 9.42 10.42
C ALA A 146 -4.33 10.06 9.98
N GLN A 147 -5.05 10.52 11.01
CA GLN A 147 -6.20 11.43 11.07
C GLN A 147 -6.77 11.99 9.77
#